data_AF-A0A2G9UQT9-F1
#
_entry.id   AF-A0A2G9UQT9-F1
#
_cell.length_a   1.000
_cell.length_b   1.000
_cell.length_c   1.000
_cell.angle_alpha   90.00
_cell.angle_beta   90.00
_cell.angle_gamma   90.00
#
_symmetry.space_group_name_H-M   'P 1'
#
loop_
_entity.id
_entity.type
_entity.pdbx_description
1 polymer ?
#
loop_
_entity_poly.entity_id
_entity_poly.type
_entity_poly.pdbx_seq_one_letter_code
_entity_poly.pdbx_strand_id
1 'polypeptide(L)'
;MERSWQVLLPRYSPPFYCRPAEEFPTDTAKHVEVATEQNVTELRRLWRSRQAMDSGKGWMLSAAGYPLNPHGRRGIAGRGCHPRFGANKRCYYIILTGTTRAECKVFSMRRLDSSIIDSSETVPATDTSPAHIARLAIEHDIDTDHAWTEHDLWAISLRNRKVLQSAIGYSWYSIGSAMSLSKVHTDLLNKTLRVYGIE
;
A
#
# COMPACT_ATOMS: atom_id res chain seq x y z
N MET A 1 20.59 14.06 -1.62
CA MET A 1 20.88 13.10 -2.69
C MET A 1 19.79 13.22 -3.74
N GLU A 2 20.14 13.29 -5.02
CA GLU A 2 19.14 13.33 -6.10
C GLU A 2 18.41 11.99 -6.18
N ARG A 3 17.08 12.02 -6.07
CA ARG A 3 16.23 10.83 -5.95
C ARG A 3 15.58 10.43 -7.27
N SER A 4 15.27 11.38 -8.16
CA SER A 4 14.49 11.11 -9.36
C SER A 4 15.23 10.19 -10.34
N TRP A 5 14.59 9.09 -10.74
CA TRP A 5 15.13 8.17 -11.75
C TRP A 5 15.34 8.81 -13.13
N GLN A 6 14.69 9.95 -13.40
CA GLN A 6 14.85 10.71 -14.65
C GLN A 6 16.19 11.45 -14.71
N VAL A 7 16.80 11.74 -13.55
CA VAL A 7 18.12 12.36 -13.50
C VAL A 7 19.17 11.26 -13.58
N LEU A 8 20.05 11.36 -14.59
CA LEU A 8 21.16 10.43 -14.75
C LEU A 8 22.19 10.63 -13.65
N LEU A 9 22.50 9.55 -12.94
CA LEU A 9 23.59 9.49 -11.95
C LEU A 9 24.51 8.32 -12.29
N PRO A 10 25.50 8.49 -13.19
CA PRO A 10 26.32 7.40 -13.71
C PRO A 10 27.11 6.63 -12.64
N ARG A 11 27.41 7.28 -11.51
CA ARG A 11 28.16 6.69 -10.38
C ARG A 11 27.26 6.13 -9.29
N TYR A 12 25.94 6.12 -9.49
CA TYR A 12 25.02 5.58 -8.52
C TYR A 12 25.09 4.05 -8.53
N SER A 13 25.76 3.49 -7.52
CA SER A 13 25.95 2.04 -7.33
C SER A 13 25.64 1.70 -5.87
N PRO A 14 24.35 1.61 -5.50
CA PRO A 14 23.94 1.32 -4.13
C PRO A 14 24.29 -0.13 -3.75
N PRO A 15 24.58 -0.41 -2.47
CA PRO A 15 24.76 -1.78 -1.99
C PRO A 15 23.50 -2.62 -2.26
N PHE A 16 23.68 -3.87 -2.67
CA PHE A 16 22.59 -4.80 -2.92
C PHE A 16 22.35 -5.67 -1.68
N TYR A 17 21.13 -5.60 -1.12
CA TYR A 17 20.76 -6.37 0.06
C TYR A 17 19.34 -6.96 -0.07
N CYS A 18 19.23 -8.24 0.27
CA CYS A 18 17.96 -8.96 0.39
C CYS A 18 18.01 -9.78 1.68
N ARG A 19 17.10 -9.51 2.61
CA ARG A 19 16.99 -10.29 3.84
C ARG A 19 16.68 -11.77 3.51
N PRO A 20 17.40 -12.74 4.11
CA PRO A 20 17.11 -14.17 3.97
C PRO A 20 15.69 -14.53 4.40
N ALA A 21 15.09 -15.54 3.76
CA ALA A 21 13.70 -15.92 4.03
C ALA A 21 13.52 -16.49 5.45
N GLU A 22 14.57 -17.12 5.97
CA GLU A 22 14.64 -17.77 7.28
C GLU A 22 14.59 -16.76 8.44
N GLU A 23 14.91 -15.50 8.17
CA GLU A 23 14.82 -14.41 9.15
C GLU A 23 13.43 -13.76 9.22
N PHE A 24 12.50 -14.15 8.34
CA PHE A 24 11.12 -13.69 8.39
C PHE A 24 10.27 -14.60 9.30
N PRO A 25 9.18 -14.08 9.90
CA PRO A 25 8.17 -14.93 10.52
C PRO A 25 7.66 -16.00 9.54
N THR A 26 7.38 -17.20 10.03
CA THR A 26 7.00 -18.36 9.21
C THR A 26 5.90 -18.07 8.18
N ASP A 27 4.88 -17.30 8.57
CA ASP A 27 3.77 -16.92 7.68
C ASP A 27 4.18 -16.00 6.53
N THR A 28 5.24 -15.21 6.74
CA THR A 28 5.78 -14.29 5.73
C THR A 28 6.86 -14.97 4.90
N ALA A 29 7.69 -15.83 5.49
CA ALA A 29 8.82 -16.51 4.85
C ALA A 29 8.41 -17.23 3.55
N LYS A 30 7.23 -17.88 3.53
CA LYS A 30 6.68 -18.57 2.35
C LYS A 30 6.40 -17.66 1.14
N HIS A 31 6.31 -16.34 1.35
CA HIS A 31 6.03 -15.35 0.32
C HIS A 31 7.27 -14.53 -0.07
N VAL A 32 8.45 -14.85 0.50
CA VAL A 32 9.69 -14.11 0.26
C VAL A 32 10.31 -14.56 -1.07
N GLU A 33 10.62 -13.61 -1.95
CA GLU A 33 11.28 -13.85 -3.23
C GLU A 33 12.79 -13.99 -3.03
N VAL A 34 13.29 -15.21 -2.82
CA VAL A 34 14.73 -15.46 -2.60
C VAL A 34 15.53 -15.01 -3.83
N ALA A 35 16.54 -14.16 -3.63
CA ALA A 35 17.31 -13.53 -4.70
C ALA A 35 18.44 -14.42 -5.25
N THR A 36 18.13 -15.65 -5.63
CA THR A 36 19.04 -16.51 -6.40
C THR A 36 19.15 -16.00 -7.84
N GLU A 37 20.21 -16.36 -8.56
CA GLU A 37 20.42 -15.94 -9.95
C GLU A 37 19.26 -16.36 -10.86
N GLN A 38 18.78 -17.60 -10.71
CA GLN A 38 17.64 -18.13 -11.46
C GLN A 38 16.36 -17.35 -11.15
N ASN A 39 16.05 -17.13 -9.86
CA ASN A 39 14.84 -16.41 -9.46
C ASN A 39 14.86 -14.95 -9.94
N VAL A 40 16.01 -14.29 -9.86
CA VAL A 40 16.18 -12.91 -10.33
C VAL A 40 15.99 -12.83 -11.85
N THR A 41 16.45 -13.83 -12.60
CA THR A 41 16.26 -13.89 -14.05
C THR A 41 14.78 -14.03 -14.41
N GLU A 42 14.07 -14.96 -13.74
CA GLU A 42 12.63 -15.15 -13.87
C GLU A 42 11.86 -13.86 -13.51
N LEU A 43 12.25 -13.22 -12.41
CA LEU A 43 11.65 -11.99 -11.92
C LEU A 43 11.77 -10.85 -12.94
N ARG A 44 12.96 -10.63 -13.51
CA ARG A 44 13.18 -9.61 -14.55
C ARG A 44 12.32 -9.90 -15.79
N ARG A 45 12.16 -11.17 -16.17
CA ARG A 45 11.27 -11.60 -17.26
C ARG A 45 9.82 -11.23 -16.98
N LEU A 46 9.32 -11.56 -15.78
CA LEU A 46 7.96 -11.23 -15.35
C LEU A 46 7.70 -9.73 -15.31
N TRP A 47 8.63 -8.94 -14.76
CA TRP A 47 8.49 -7.48 -14.69
C TRP A 47 8.47 -6.82 -16.07
N ARG A 48 9.32 -7.27 -17.01
CA ARG A 48 9.27 -6.78 -18.40
C ARG A 48 7.95 -7.10 -19.08
N SER A 49 7.44 -8.32 -18.87
CA SER A 49 6.11 -8.70 -19.39
C SER A 49 5.00 -7.82 -18.79
N ARG A 50 5.05 -7.53 -17.48
CA ARG A 50 4.10 -6.61 -16.84
C ARG A 50 4.20 -5.19 -17.39
N GLN A 51 5.41 -4.67 -17.61
CA GLN A 51 5.59 -3.32 -18.14
C GLN A 51 4.96 -3.17 -19.53
N ALA A 52 4.99 -4.21 -20.35
CA ALA A 52 4.32 -4.22 -21.66
C ALA A 52 2.79 -4.20 -21.56
N MET A 53 2.21 -4.71 -20.47
CA MET A 53 0.76 -4.79 -20.25
C MET A 53 0.19 -3.61 -19.43
N ASP A 54 0.95 -3.11 -18.46
CA ASP A 54 0.55 -2.07 -17.49
C ASP A 54 1.21 -0.71 -17.80
N SER A 55 1.28 -0.31 -19.07
CA SER A 55 1.92 0.94 -19.52
C SER A 55 1.20 2.20 -18.99
N GLY A 56 1.43 2.55 -17.73
CA GLY A 56 0.80 3.71 -17.09
C GLY A 56 0.81 3.74 -15.56
N LYS A 57 1.25 2.69 -14.86
CA LYS A 57 1.12 2.59 -13.38
C LYS A 57 2.20 3.31 -12.55
N GLY A 58 2.86 4.33 -13.09
CA GLY A 58 3.74 5.21 -12.30
C GLY A 58 5.03 4.57 -11.74
N TRP A 59 5.36 3.34 -12.16
CA TRP A 59 6.64 2.69 -11.87
C TRP A 59 7.38 2.38 -13.17
N MET A 60 8.70 2.22 -13.07
CA MET A 60 9.58 1.94 -14.21
C MET A 60 10.48 0.74 -13.91
N LEU A 61 11.18 0.24 -14.93
CA LEU A 61 12.22 -0.77 -14.75
C LEU A 61 13.61 -0.15 -14.91
N SER A 62 14.58 -0.68 -14.18
CA SER A 62 16.00 -0.44 -14.44
C SER A 62 16.42 -1.13 -15.74
N ALA A 63 17.58 -0.75 -16.30
CA ALA A 63 18.15 -1.43 -17.46
C ALA A 63 18.34 -2.94 -17.24
N ALA A 64 18.64 -3.34 -16.00
CA ALA A 64 18.75 -4.74 -15.61
C ALA A 64 17.39 -5.46 -15.49
N GLY A 65 16.26 -4.75 -15.57
CA GLY A 65 14.90 -5.29 -15.49
C GLY A 65 14.33 -5.37 -14.08
N TYR A 66 14.91 -4.67 -13.09
CA TYR A 66 14.33 -4.57 -11.75
C TYR A 66 13.27 -3.48 -11.70
N PRO A 67 12.18 -3.66 -10.94
CA PRO A 67 11.26 -2.56 -10.66
C PRO A 67 11.99 -1.44 -9.93
N LEU A 68 11.69 -0.20 -10.28
CA LEU A 68 12.24 1.00 -9.65
C LEU A 68 11.18 1.65 -8.76
N ASN A 69 11.58 2.00 -7.53
CA ASN A 69 10.71 2.65 -6.56
C ASN A 69 10.11 3.95 -7.13
N PRO A 70 8.77 4.12 -7.14
CA PRO A 70 8.12 5.33 -7.65
C PRO A 70 8.59 6.63 -6.98
N HIS A 71 9.06 6.57 -5.73
CA HIS A 71 9.59 7.73 -4.99
C HIS A 71 11.07 7.98 -5.22
N GLY A 72 11.68 7.34 -6.21
CA GLY A 72 13.08 7.53 -6.55
C GLY A 72 14.06 6.67 -5.75
N ARG A 73 15.34 6.99 -5.90
CA ARG A 73 16.48 6.35 -5.23
C ARG A 73 16.36 6.45 -3.71
N ARG A 74 16.68 5.35 -3.05
CA ARG A 74 16.73 5.14 -1.60
C ARG A 74 18.16 4.89 -1.10
N GLY A 75 19.11 4.63 -2.00
CA GLY A 75 20.51 4.38 -1.64
C GLY A 75 20.81 2.91 -1.32
N ILE A 76 19.85 2.01 -1.52
CA ILE A 76 20.02 0.56 -1.30
C ILE A 76 19.26 -0.18 -2.40
N ALA A 77 19.93 -1.11 -3.07
CA ALA A 77 19.35 -2.00 -4.07
C ALA A 77 18.94 -3.34 -3.44
N GLY A 78 18.15 -4.11 -4.18
CA GLY A 78 17.57 -5.36 -3.68
C GLY A 78 16.25 -5.12 -2.98
N ARG A 79 15.70 -6.14 -2.31
CA ARG A 79 14.42 -6.01 -1.59
C ARG A 79 14.55 -5.44 -0.19
N GLY A 80 15.77 -5.39 0.35
CA GLY A 80 15.97 -5.10 1.76
C GLY A 80 15.16 -6.05 2.64
N CYS A 81 14.34 -5.48 3.52
CA CYS A 81 13.47 -6.21 4.44
C CYS A 81 12.05 -6.49 3.88
N HIS A 82 11.77 -6.14 2.62
CA HIS A 82 10.49 -6.46 2.00
C HIS A 82 10.44 -7.90 1.52
N PRO A 83 9.31 -8.63 1.61
CA PRO A 83 9.20 -9.99 1.08
C PRO A 83 9.41 -10.08 -0.44
N ARG A 84 8.95 -9.09 -1.22
CA ARG A 84 8.95 -9.13 -2.70
C ARG A 84 9.69 -7.94 -3.31
N PHE A 85 10.16 -8.08 -4.55
CA PHE A 85 10.58 -6.93 -5.35
C PHE A 85 9.35 -6.17 -5.84
N GLY A 86 9.48 -4.86 -5.98
CA GLY A 86 8.40 -3.96 -6.35
C GLY A 86 7.46 -3.65 -5.20
N ALA A 87 6.15 -3.56 -5.50
CA ALA A 87 5.12 -3.20 -4.54
C ALA A 87 4.87 -4.32 -3.50
N ASN A 88 5.02 -3.97 -2.22
CA ASN A 88 4.67 -4.82 -1.08
C ASN A 88 3.45 -4.24 -0.39
N LYS A 89 2.30 -4.92 -0.58
CA LYS A 89 1.00 -4.41 -0.18
C LYS A 89 0.81 -4.48 1.33
N ARG A 90 0.29 -3.39 1.90
CA ARG A 90 -0.27 -3.32 3.24
C ARG A 90 -1.74 -2.97 3.11
N CYS A 91 -2.62 -3.89 3.51
CA CYS A 91 -4.06 -3.71 3.43
C CYS A 91 -4.56 -2.94 4.66
N TYR A 92 -5.26 -1.84 4.41
CA TYR A 92 -5.89 -1.02 5.42
C TYR A 92 -7.40 -1.02 5.20
N TYR A 93 -8.15 -1.12 6.29
CA TYR A 93 -9.61 -1.06 6.25
C TYR A 93 -10.08 0.14 7.06
N ILE A 94 -10.91 0.99 6.46
CA ILE A 94 -11.65 2.05 7.12
C ILE A 94 -13.09 1.58 7.29
N ILE A 95 -13.53 1.41 8.53
CA ILE A 95 -14.93 1.12 8.85
C ILE A 95 -15.55 2.43 9.31
N LEU A 96 -16.62 2.85 8.63
CA LEU A 96 -17.40 4.05 8.97
C LEU A 96 -18.72 3.65 9.62
N THR A 97 -19.18 4.44 10.59
CA THR A 97 -20.58 4.48 11.04
C THR A 97 -21.12 5.89 10.85
N GLY A 98 -22.44 6.09 10.84
CA GLY A 98 -23.07 7.41 10.65
C GLY A 98 -23.32 7.74 9.18
N THR A 99 -24.20 8.73 8.96
CA THR A 99 -24.59 9.21 7.63
C THR A 99 -24.11 10.63 7.33
N THR A 100 -23.65 11.35 8.34
CA THR A 100 -23.11 12.72 8.24
C THR A 100 -21.70 12.77 8.81
N ARG A 101 -20.86 13.73 8.38
CA ARG A 101 -19.49 13.85 8.90
C ARG A 101 -19.41 14.06 10.41
N ALA A 102 -20.40 14.74 11.00
CA ALA A 102 -20.49 14.98 12.44
C ALA A 102 -20.76 13.69 13.24
N GLU A 103 -21.53 12.78 12.67
CA GLU A 103 -21.86 11.48 13.28
C GLU A 103 -20.83 10.41 12.95
N CYS A 104 -20.00 10.65 11.93
CA CYS A 104 -19.12 9.64 11.42
C CYS A 104 -17.99 9.30 12.37
N LYS A 105 -17.84 7.99 12.57
CA LYS A 105 -16.74 7.42 13.35
C LYS A 105 -15.94 6.48 12.48
N VAL A 106 -14.62 6.50 12.66
CA VAL A 106 -13.68 5.66 11.93
C VAL A 106 -13.12 4.59 12.86
N PHE A 107 -13.08 3.37 12.34
CA PHE A 107 -12.30 2.27 12.90
C PHE A 107 -11.32 1.79 11.83
N SER A 108 -10.03 1.73 12.17
CA SER A 108 -8.98 1.31 11.24
C SER A 108 -8.25 0.06 11.73
N MET A 109 -8.08 -0.93 10.86
CA MET A 109 -7.31 -2.15 11.14
C MET A 109 -6.27 -2.41 10.06
N ARG A 110 -5.09 -2.87 10.46
CA ARG A 110 -4.02 -3.37 9.59
C ARG A 110 -4.22 -4.88 9.39
N ARG A 111 -4.40 -5.36 8.16
CA ARG A 111 -4.35 -6.80 7.84
C ARG A 111 -2.98 -7.21 7.30
N LEU A 112 -2.60 -8.46 7.53
CA LEU A 112 -1.36 -9.08 7.03
C LEU A 112 -1.59 -9.96 5.79
N ASP A 113 -2.85 -10.19 5.39
CA ASP A 113 -3.22 -11.02 4.24
C ASP A 113 -3.97 -10.20 3.17
N SER A 114 -3.50 -10.29 1.91
CA SER A 114 -4.08 -9.57 0.78
C SER A 114 -4.92 -10.51 -0.09
N SER A 115 -6.24 -10.43 0.04
CA SER A 115 -7.16 -10.93 -0.99
C SER A 115 -8.29 -9.93 -1.23
N ILE A 116 -8.72 -9.87 -2.50
CA ILE A 116 -9.98 -9.31 -3.05
C ILE A 116 -9.84 -7.97 -3.83
N ILE A 117 -10.89 -7.68 -4.61
CA ILE A 117 -11.04 -7.13 -5.98
C ILE A 117 -11.40 -5.63 -6.05
N ASP A 118 -10.74 -4.92 -6.95
CA ASP A 118 -10.93 -3.48 -7.25
C ASP A 118 -12.36 -3.13 -7.70
N SER A 119 -12.94 -2.03 -7.20
CA SER A 119 -14.12 -1.39 -7.78
C SER A 119 -14.00 0.14 -7.68
N SER A 120 -14.11 0.81 -8.83
CA SER A 120 -13.89 2.25 -8.99
C SER A 120 -15.20 3.06 -9.00
N GLU A 121 -16.25 2.58 -8.34
CA GLU A 121 -17.59 3.16 -8.43
C GLU A 121 -18.05 3.73 -7.08
N THR A 122 -18.86 4.79 -7.13
CA THR A 122 -19.55 5.32 -5.95
C THR A 122 -20.52 4.27 -5.41
N VAL A 123 -20.42 3.95 -4.13
CA VAL A 123 -21.33 2.99 -3.50
C VAL A 123 -22.68 3.68 -3.27
N PRO A 124 -23.81 3.11 -3.74
CA PRO A 124 -25.14 3.67 -3.49
C PRO A 124 -25.39 3.93 -2.00
N ALA A 125 -26.19 4.96 -1.69
CA ALA A 125 -26.44 5.36 -0.30
C ALA A 125 -27.05 4.24 0.57
N THR A 126 -27.78 3.30 -0.04
CA THR A 126 -28.40 2.14 0.60
C THR A 126 -27.48 0.93 0.74
N ASP A 127 -26.31 0.95 0.09
CA ASP A 127 -25.38 -0.17 0.05
C ASP A 127 -24.28 -0.01 1.12
N THR A 128 -23.93 -1.14 1.75
CA THR A 128 -22.90 -1.26 2.78
C THR A 128 -21.76 -2.15 2.31
N SER A 129 -21.62 -2.39 1.01
CA SER A 129 -20.56 -3.22 0.46
C SER A 129 -19.18 -2.58 0.67
N PRO A 130 -18.13 -3.39 0.91
CA PRO A 130 -16.77 -2.90 0.92
C PRO A 130 -16.40 -2.26 -0.42
N ALA A 131 -15.77 -1.09 -0.39
CA ALA A 131 -15.25 -0.39 -1.55
C ALA A 131 -13.73 -0.39 -1.55
N HIS A 132 -13.12 -0.58 -2.71
CA HIS A 132 -11.70 -0.26 -2.91
C HIS A 132 -11.57 1.25 -3.03
N ILE A 133 -10.73 1.87 -2.20
CA ILE A 133 -10.61 3.32 -2.15
C ILE A 133 -9.41 3.80 -2.94
N ALA A 134 -8.25 3.20 -2.70
CA ALA A 134 -7.03 3.61 -3.36
C ALA A 134 -5.95 2.55 -3.24
N ARG A 135 -5.07 2.54 -4.25
CA ARG A 135 -3.79 1.88 -4.20
C ARG A 135 -2.71 2.91 -4.46
N LEU A 136 -1.81 3.09 -3.52
CA LEU A 136 -0.77 4.11 -3.61
C LEU A 136 0.54 3.62 -2.99
N ALA A 137 1.65 3.89 -3.67
CA ALA A 137 2.95 3.79 -3.05
C ALA A 137 3.02 4.82 -1.91
N ILE A 138 3.46 4.41 -0.73
CA ILE A 138 3.75 5.32 0.38
C ILE A 138 5.17 5.04 0.81
N GLU A 139 5.95 6.11 0.98
CA GLU A 139 7.32 6.01 1.43
C GLU A 139 7.40 5.48 2.87
N HIS A 140 8.18 4.41 3.05
CA HIS A 140 8.57 3.87 4.35
C HIS A 140 10.10 3.75 4.45
N ASP A 141 10.61 3.75 5.69
CA ASP A 141 12.06 3.70 5.95
C ASP A 141 12.71 2.41 5.43
N ILE A 142 11.94 1.32 5.36
CA ILE A 142 12.41 0.02 4.86
C ILE A 142 12.44 -0.07 3.32
N ASP A 143 11.91 0.94 2.62
CA ASP A 143 11.84 0.92 1.16
C ASP A 143 13.23 1.08 0.54
N THR A 144 13.46 0.29 -0.50
CA THR A 144 14.70 0.25 -1.28
C THR A 144 14.46 0.80 -2.69
N ASP A 145 15.50 0.79 -3.52
CA ASP A 145 15.37 1.12 -4.94
C ASP A 145 14.48 0.14 -5.69
N HIS A 146 14.43 -1.13 -5.24
CA HIS A 146 13.76 -2.21 -5.97
C HIS A 146 12.58 -2.83 -5.22
N ALA A 147 12.21 -2.32 -4.05
CA ALA A 147 11.03 -2.74 -3.30
C ALA A 147 10.48 -1.58 -2.48
N TRP A 148 9.16 -1.40 -2.49
CA TRP A 148 8.49 -0.32 -1.77
C TRP A 148 7.20 -0.78 -1.11
N THR A 149 6.76 0.00 -0.14
CA THR A 149 5.47 -0.20 0.51
C THR A 149 4.35 0.38 -0.34
N GLU A 150 3.33 -0.41 -0.60
CA GLU A 150 2.10 0.04 -1.25
C GLU A 150 0.94 -0.10 -0.28
N HIS A 151 0.18 0.96 -0.06
CA HIS A 151 -1.06 0.89 0.71
C HIS A 151 -2.19 0.51 -0.23
N ASP A 152 -2.91 -0.55 0.14
CA ASP A 152 -4.13 -0.99 -0.54
C ASP A 152 -5.30 -0.74 0.42
N LEU A 153 -6.01 0.35 0.18
CA LEU A 153 -7.02 0.87 1.09
C LEU A 153 -8.41 0.42 0.67
N TRP A 154 -9.11 -0.13 1.64
CA TRP A 154 -10.49 -0.56 1.56
C TRP A 154 -11.33 0.18 2.59
N ALA A 155 -12.61 0.34 2.30
CA ALA A 155 -13.52 0.89 3.28
C ALA A 155 -14.88 0.20 3.25
N ILE A 156 -15.62 0.32 4.33
CA ILE A 156 -17.01 -0.10 4.45
C ILE A 156 -17.77 0.92 5.28
N SER A 157 -18.98 1.29 4.86
CA SER A 157 -19.88 2.13 5.65
C SER A 157 -21.01 1.29 6.24
N LEU A 158 -21.08 1.28 7.57
CA LEU A 158 -22.13 0.62 8.35
C LEU A 158 -23.35 1.53 8.53
N ARG A 159 -23.30 2.79 8.09
CA ARG A 159 -24.40 3.76 8.17
C ARG A 159 -24.97 3.82 9.59
N ASN A 160 -26.28 3.65 9.75
CA ASN A 160 -27.00 3.73 11.03
C ASN A 160 -27.05 2.41 11.82
N ARG A 161 -26.25 1.40 11.44
CA ARG A 161 -26.21 0.14 12.18
C ARG A 161 -25.62 0.37 13.58
N LYS A 162 -26.23 -0.27 14.57
CA LYS A 162 -25.71 -0.28 15.94
C LYS A 162 -24.39 -1.04 15.98
N VAL A 163 -23.33 -0.36 16.43
CA VAL A 163 -22.02 -0.96 16.67
C VAL A 163 -21.74 -1.01 18.16
N LEU A 164 -20.88 -1.96 18.56
CA LEU A 164 -20.31 -1.97 19.91
C LEU A 164 -19.54 -0.66 20.12
N GLN A 165 -19.86 0.05 21.20
CA GLN A 165 -19.24 1.35 21.49
C GLN A 165 -17.77 1.20 21.92
N SER A 166 -17.41 0.06 22.49
CA SER A 166 -16.06 -0.28 22.92
C SER A 166 -15.75 -1.76 22.66
N ALA A 167 -14.51 -2.02 22.24
CA ALA A 167 -13.92 -3.35 22.20
C ALA A 167 -12.49 -3.21 22.77
N ILE A 168 -12.02 -4.19 23.53
CA ILE A 168 -10.70 -4.11 24.18
C ILE A 168 -9.63 -3.89 23.10
N GLY A 169 -8.85 -2.81 23.24
CA GLY A 169 -7.80 -2.44 22.28
C GLY A 169 -8.29 -1.67 21.05
N TYR A 170 -9.59 -1.37 20.95
CA TYR A 170 -10.15 -0.62 19.82
C TYR A 170 -11.05 0.52 20.27
N SER A 171 -11.01 1.61 19.53
CA SER A 171 -11.83 2.79 19.81
C SER A 171 -12.35 3.40 18.53
N TRP A 172 -13.59 3.86 18.57
CA TRP A 172 -14.20 4.66 17.53
C TRP A 172 -13.76 6.10 17.70
N TYR A 173 -13.24 6.71 16.64
CA TYR A 173 -12.83 8.11 16.67
C TYR A 173 -13.78 8.96 15.83
N SER A 174 -14.24 10.07 16.41
CA SER A 174 -14.98 11.08 15.67
C SER A 174 -14.06 11.77 14.66
N ILE A 175 -14.53 11.96 13.43
CA ILE A 175 -13.72 12.53 12.34
C ILE A 175 -13.26 13.97 12.64
N GLY A 176 -14.02 14.72 13.44
CA GLY A 176 -13.66 16.08 13.89
C GLY A 176 -12.82 16.13 15.18
N SER A 177 -12.55 15.00 15.82
CA SER A 177 -11.64 14.98 16.97
C SER A 177 -10.19 15.12 16.48
N ALA A 178 -9.32 15.69 17.33
CA ALA A 178 -7.91 15.94 17.03
C ALA A 178 -7.10 14.63 16.90
N MET A 179 -7.44 13.79 15.92
CA MET A 179 -6.56 12.73 15.48
C MET A 179 -5.41 13.36 14.71
N SER A 180 -4.18 13.20 15.21
CA SER A 180 -2.97 13.52 14.46
C SER A 180 -2.75 12.46 13.36
N LEU A 181 -3.62 12.46 12.34
CA LEU A 181 -3.40 11.70 11.12
C LEU A 181 -2.33 12.40 10.28
N SER A 182 -1.46 11.62 9.64
CA SER A 182 -0.58 12.20 8.62
C SER A 182 -1.41 12.71 7.45
N LYS A 183 -0.88 13.68 6.70
CA LYS A 183 -1.56 14.28 5.54
C LYS A 183 -2.13 13.23 4.57
N VAL A 184 -1.36 12.18 4.27
CA VAL A 184 -1.79 11.10 3.37
C VAL A 184 -3.01 10.34 3.92
N HIS A 185 -3.02 10.03 5.21
CA HIS A 185 -4.18 9.35 5.82
C HIS A 185 -5.41 10.26 5.87
N THR A 186 -5.24 11.57 6.06
CA THR A 186 -6.33 12.55 6.00
C THR A 186 -6.92 12.63 4.58
N ASP A 187 -6.08 12.68 3.54
CA ASP A 187 -6.53 12.70 2.14
C ASP A 187 -7.30 11.43 1.79
N LEU A 188 -6.80 10.26 2.24
CA LEU A 188 -7.47 8.98 2.07
C LEU A 188 -8.82 8.92 2.79
N LEU A 189 -8.91 9.41 4.02
CA LEU A 189 -10.17 9.50 4.75
C LEU A 189 -11.17 10.40 4.02
N ASN A 190 -10.74 11.57 3.56
CA ASN A 190 -11.59 12.48 2.78
C ASN A 190 -12.07 11.82 1.48
N LYS A 191 -11.22 11.04 0.80
CA LYS A 191 -11.62 10.25 -0.37
C LYS A 191 -12.68 9.22 -0.01
N THR A 192 -12.50 8.48 1.07
CA THR A 192 -13.48 7.49 1.55
C THR A 192 -14.84 8.13 1.86
N LEU A 193 -14.86 9.28 2.54
CA LEU A 193 -16.11 10.00 2.84
C LEU A 193 -16.87 10.37 1.58
N ARG A 194 -16.16 10.87 0.55
CA ARG A 194 -16.76 11.18 -0.76
C ARG A 194 -17.33 9.95 -1.45
N VAL A 195 -16.62 8.82 -1.44
CA VAL A 195 -17.08 7.56 -2.06
C VAL A 195 -18.41 7.10 -1.47
N TYR A 196 -18.62 7.32 -0.17
CA TYR A 196 -19.87 6.97 0.51
C TYR A 196 -20.91 8.10 0.57
N GLY A 197 -20.65 9.26 -0.05
CA GLY A 197 -21.56 10.41 -0.05
C GLY A 197 -21.78 11.04 1.32
N ILE A 198 -20.74 11.05 2.16
CA ILE A 198 -20.78 11.64 3.51
C ILE A 198 -20.11 13.01 3.44
N GLU A 199 -20.91 14.07 3.60
CA GLU A 199 -20.48 15.46 3.66
C GLU A 199 -20.21 15.93 5.10
#